data_AF-A0A5C7VJ05-F1
#
_entry.id   AF-A0A5C7VJ05-F1
#
_cell.length_a   1.000
_cell.length_b   1.000
_cell.length_c   1.000
_cell.angle_alpha   90.00
_cell.angle_beta   90.00
_cell.angle_gamma   90.00
#
_symmetry.space_group_name_H-M   'P 1'
#
loop_
_entity.id
_entity.type
_entity.pdbx_description
1 polymer ?
#
loop_
_entity_poly.entity_id
_entity_poly.type
_entity_poly.pdbx_seq_one_letter_code
_entity_poly.pdbx_strand_id
1 'polypeptide(L)'
;MTRLIALCLLALTGTAQATPAPAHCPQAGPQLDELLASTMTRHGREGEVRLEFSVDASGRAEARSVVGPRPYAGAVRRAVEALQCQPGEPHLYAIRIRFDAPPSRPPERMASR
;
A
#
# COMPACT_ATOMS: atom_id res chain seq x y z
N MET A 1 -18.85 71.03 2.68
CA MET A 1 -17.96 70.10 3.41
C MET A 1 -18.80 68.94 3.93
N THR A 2 -18.90 67.83 3.18
CA THR A 2 -19.46 66.59 3.74
C THR A 2 -18.95 65.40 2.94
N ARG A 3 -18.15 64.55 3.60
CA ARG A 3 -17.50 63.35 3.08
C ARG A 3 -18.51 62.19 3.12
N LEU A 4 -18.58 61.37 2.07
CA LEU A 4 -19.17 60.04 2.13
C LEU A 4 -18.10 59.01 1.77
N ILE A 5 -17.81 58.21 2.77
CA ILE A 5 -16.73 57.24 2.88
C ILE A 5 -17.00 56.12 1.88
N ALA A 6 -16.10 55.98 0.91
CA ALA A 6 -16.13 54.90 -0.07
C ALA A 6 -15.91 53.56 0.63
N LEU A 7 -16.82 52.64 0.33
CA LEU A 7 -16.78 51.23 0.65
C LEU A 7 -15.42 50.63 0.31
N CYS A 8 -14.75 50.05 1.31
CA CYS A 8 -13.84 48.94 1.08
C CYS A 8 -14.28 47.78 1.99
N LEU A 9 -15.24 47.00 1.50
CA LEU A 9 -15.42 45.61 1.91
C LEU A 9 -14.12 44.86 1.60
N LEU A 10 -13.23 44.77 2.59
CA LEU A 10 -12.15 43.80 2.60
C LEU A 10 -12.74 42.42 2.87
N ALA A 11 -13.25 41.80 1.81
CA ALA A 11 -13.50 40.37 1.77
C ALA A 11 -12.14 39.67 1.88
N LEU A 12 -11.75 39.28 3.10
CA LEU A 12 -10.69 38.30 3.33
C LEU A 12 -11.21 36.95 2.81
N THR A 13 -11.05 36.70 1.52
CA THR A 13 -11.14 35.36 0.95
C THR A 13 -9.86 34.61 1.34
N GLY A 14 -9.85 34.07 2.56
CA GLY A 14 -8.88 33.06 2.94
C GLY A 14 -9.09 31.82 2.08
N THR A 15 -8.26 31.66 1.05
CA THR A 15 -8.14 30.40 0.31
C THR A 15 -7.49 29.37 1.23
N ALA A 16 -8.32 28.71 2.04
CA ALA A 16 -7.94 27.44 2.66
C ALA A 16 -7.71 26.45 1.51
N GLN A 17 -6.47 26.40 1.00
CA GLN A 17 -6.07 25.38 0.05
C GLN A 17 -6.17 24.05 0.79
N ALA A 18 -7.21 23.28 0.50
CA ALA A 18 -7.32 21.91 0.95
C ALA A 18 -6.09 21.18 0.40
N THR A 19 -5.11 20.90 1.27
CA THR A 19 -3.98 20.06 0.93
C THR A 19 -4.52 18.75 0.37
N PRO A 20 -4.17 18.37 -0.87
CA PRO A 20 -4.66 17.14 -1.46
C PRO A 20 -4.26 15.97 -0.55
N ALA A 21 -5.23 15.11 -0.22
CA ALA A 21 -4.94 13.91 0.57
C ALA A 21 -3.93 13.02 -0.17
N PRO A 22 -3.04 12.30 0.54
CA PRO A 22 -2.11 11.38 -0.09
C PRO A 22 -2.85 10.29 -0.86
N ALA A 23 -2.31 9.91 -2.02
CA ALA A 23 -2.81 8.82 -2.81
C ALA A 23 -2.81 7.53 -1.97
N HIS A 24 -3.96 6.88 -1.85
CA HIS A 24 -4.18 5.80 -0.89
C HIS A 24 -4.59 4.49 -1.57
N CYS A 25 -4.01 3.39 -1.15
CA CYS A 25 -4.32 2.05 -1.65
C CYS A 25 -5.00 1.22 -0.54
N PRO A 26 -6.33 1.29 -0.38
CA PRO A 26 -7.02 0.63 0.73
C PRO A 26 -6.87 -0.89 0.70
N GLN A 27 -6.64 -1.47 -0.48
CA GLN A 27 -6.50 -2.91 -0.69
C GLN A 27 -5.05 -3.41 -0.68
N ALA A 28 -4.06 -2.53 -0.50
CA ALA A 28 -2.65 -2.94 -0.64
C ALA A 28 -2.22 -3.98 0.38
N GLY A 29 -2.58 -3.81 1.66
CA GLY A 29 -2.30 -4.80 2.71
C GLY A 29 -2.94 -6.17 2.41
N PRO A 30 -4.28 -6.24 2.34
CA PRO A 30 -4.99 -7.50 2.11
C PRO A 30 -4.57 -8.25 0.83
N GLN A 31 -4.37 -7.54 -0.29
CA GLN A 31 -3.98 -8.17 -1.56
C GLN A 31 -2.55 -8.71 -1.52
N LEU A 32 -1.62 -7.98 -0.88
CA LEU A 32 -0.25 -8.47 -0.71
C LEU A 32 -0.24 -9.69 0.22
N ASP A 33 -0.99 -9.66 1.33
CA ASP A 33 -1.06 -10.78 2.27
C ASP A 33 -1.61 -12.05 1.61
N GLU A 34 -2.71 -11.96 0.87
CA GLU A 34 -3.31 -13.11 0.16
C GLU A 34 -2.37 -13.69 -0.90
N LEU A 35 -1.76 -12.83 -1.71
CA LEU A 35 -0.81 -13.24 -2.74
C LEU A 35 0.40 -13.96 -2.14
N LEU A 36 0.86 -13.49 -0.98
CA LEU A 36 1.99 -14.07 -0.29
C LEU A 36 1.63 -15.39 0.38
N ALA A 37 0.45 -15.50 1.00
CA ALA A 37 -0.08 -16.78 1.50
C ALA A 37 -0.19 -17.82 0.37
N SER A 38 -0.67 -17.42 -0.80
CA SER A 38 -0.74 -18.28 -1.99
C SER A 38 0.65 -18.70 -2.50
N THR A 39 1.64 -17.82 -2.39
CA THR A 39 3.02 -18.10 -2.79
C THR A 39 3.71 -19.03 -1.79
N MET A 40 3.46 -18.85 -0.49
CA MET A 40 3.91 -19.73 0.60
C MET A 40 3.39 -21.15 0.43
N THR A 41 2.09 -21.33 0.17
CA THR A 41 1.49 -22.66 -0.08
C THR A 41 2.16 -23.39 -1.24
N ARG A 42 2.61 -22.66 -2.27
CA ARG A 42 3.26 -23.26 -3.45
C ARG A 42 4.73 -23.59 -3.26
N HIS A 43 5.46 -22.81 -2.46
CA HIS A 43 6.92 -22.95 -2.35
C HIS A 43 7.41 -23.47 -1.00
N GLY A 44 6.60 -23.38 0.06
CA GLY A 44 6.89 -23.96 1.38
C GLY A 44 8.17 -23.42 2.04
N ARG A 45 8.62 -22.22 1.68
CA ARG A 45 9.89 -21.64 2.14
C ARG A 45 9.66 -20.36 2.91
N GLU A 46 10.15 -20.35 4.14
CA GLU A 46 10.27 -19.16 4.98
C GLU A 46 11.10 -18.08 4.30
N GLY A 47 10.81 -16.83 4.63
CA GLY A 47 11.58 -15.71 4.09
C GLY A 47 11.06 -14.35 4.50
N GLU A 48 11.81 -13.33 4.13
CA GLU A 48 11.41 -11.94 4.28
C GLU A 48 11.41 -11.28 2.90
N VAL A 49 10.37 -10.48 2.64
CA VAL A 49 10.33 -9.55 1.50
C VAL A 49 10.25 -8.13 2.03
N ARG A 50 11.15 -7.28 1.53
CA ARG A 50 11.10 -5.83 1.69
C ARG A 50 10.68 -5.23 0.36
N LEU A 51 9.62 -4.44 0.37
CA LEU A 51 9.05 -3.79 -0.79
C LEU A 51 9.03 -2.28 -0.53
N GLU A 52 9.49 -1.53 -1.52
CA GLU A 52 9.19 -0.10 -1.64
C GLU A 52 8.44 0.13 -2.93
N PHE A 53 7.33 0.86 -2.87
CA PHE A 53 6.58 1.24 -4.05
C PHE A 53 6.06 2.67 -3.93
N SER A 54 5.95 3.36 -5.05
CA SER A 54 5.37 4.70 -5.12
C SER A 54 4.00 4.63 -5.76
N VAL A 55 3.09 5.48 -5.29
CA VAL A 55 1.82 5.76 -5.95
C VAL A 55 1.89 7.18 -6.48
N ASP A 56 1.69 7.35 -7.78
CA ASP A 56 1.68 8.67 -8.39
C ASP A 56 0.35 9.41 -8.18
N ALA A 57 0.26 10.64 -8.65
CA ALA A 57 -0.93 11.45 -8.49
C ALA A 57 -2.18 10.88 -9.20
N SER A 58 -1.99 9.98 -10.16
CA SER A 58 -3.09 9.28 -10.86
C SER A 58 -3.57 8.03 -10.13
N GLY A 59 -2.93 7.66 -9.02
CA GLY A 59 -3.20 6.39 -8.32
C GLY A 59 -2.48 5.19 -8.95
N ARG A 60 -1.52 5.40 -9.88
CA ARG A 60 -0.73 4.31 -10.45
C ARG A 60 0.38 3.92 -9.48
N ALA A 61 0.38 2.66 -9.06
CA ALA A 61 1.42 2.09 -8.21
C ALA A 61 2.58 1.54 -9.05
N GLU A 62 3.81 1.75 -8.58
CA GLU A 62 5.04 1.29 -9.23
C GLU A 62 6.02 0.76 -8.17
N ALA A 63 6.48 -0.47 -8.34
CA ALA A 63 7.49 -1.05 -7.45
C ALA A 63 8.87 -0.42 -7.70
N ARG A 64 9.45 0.21 -6.68
CA ARG A 64 10.79 0.81 -6.70
C ARG A 64 11.87 -0.19 -6.33
N SER A 65 11.64 -0.94 -5.26
CA SER A 65 12.59 -1.92 -4.74
C SER A 65 11.87 -3.15 -4.22
N VAL A 66 12.38 -4.34 -4.55
CA VAL A 66 11.88 -5.60 -4.00
C VAL A 66 13.08 -6.47 -3.65
N VAL A 67 13.27 -6.70 -2.35
CA VAL A 67 14.36 -7.53 -1.81
C VAL A 67 13.75 -8.74 -1.13
N GLY A 68 14.12 -9.94 -1.58
CA GLY A 68 13.64 -11.19 -1.01
C GLY A 68 13.91 -12.36 -1.97
N PRO A 69 13.46 -13.59 -1.63
CA PRO A 69 13.66 -14.74 -2.51
C PRO A 69 12.93 -14.53 -3.84
N ARG A 70 13.58 -14.92 -4.95
CA ARG A 70 13.09 -14.70 -6.33
C ARG A 70 11.60 -15.04 -6.57
N PRO A 71 11.07 -16.18 -6.08
CA PRO A 71 9.66 -16.53 -6.28
C PRO A 71 8.70 -15.48 -5.70
N TYR A 72 9.00 -14.94 -4.52
CA TYR A 72 8.18 -13.91 -3.87
C TYR A 72 8.38 -12.54 -4.52
N ALA A 73 9.61 -12.18 -4.88
CA ALA A 73 9.90 -10.86 -5.45
C ALA A 73 9.12 -10.59 -6.76
N GLY A 74 9.05 -11.59 -7.65
CA GLY A 74 8.29 -11.48 -8.89
C GLY A 74 6.78 -11.43 -8.67
N ALA A 75 6.26 -12.19 -7.71
CA ALA A 75 4.84 -12.16 -7.35
C ALA A 75 4.46 -10.79 -6.76
N VAL A 76 5.25 -10.27 -5.83
CA VAL A 76 5.03 -8.98 -5.17
C VAL A 76 5.04 -7.83 -6.16
N ARG A 77 5.98 -7.82 -7.12
CA ARG A 77 6.00 -6.77 -8.16
C ARG A 77 4.69 -6.73 -8.97
N ARG A 78 4.19 -7.89 -9.41
CA ARG A 78 2.91 -7.97 -10.14
C ARG A 78 1.72 -7.54 -9.28
N ALA A 79 1.73 -7.86 -8.00
CA ALA A 79 0.69 -7.44 -7.08
C ALA A 79 0.65 -5.92 -6.93
N VAL A 80 1.82 -5.28 -6.79
CA VAL A 80 1.94 -3.82 -6.72
C VAL A 80 1.39 -3.16 -7.98
N GLU A 81 1.76 -3.66 -9.16
CA GLU A 81 1.28 -3.13 -10.44
C GLU A 81 -0.24 -3.30 -10.63
N ALA A 82 -0.86 -4.26 -9.93
CA ALA A 82 -2.30 -4.52 -9.96
C ALA A 82 -3.08 -3.75 -8.88
N LEU A 83 -2.41 -2.99 -8.01
CA LEU A 83 -3.07 -2.22 -6.96
C LEU A 83 -3.97 -1.14 -7.55
N GLN A 84 -5.18 -1.06 -7.03
CA GLN A 84 -6.12 0.01 -7.35
C GLN A 84 -6.03 1.06 -6.23
N CYS A 85 -5.32 2.14 -6.50
CA CYS A 85 -5.15 3.24 -5.55
C CYS A 85 -6.01 4.44 -5.96
N GLN A 86 -6.46 5.20 -4.97
CA GLN A 86 -7.17 6.45 -5.18
C GLN A 86 -6.16 7.56 -5.56
N PRO A 87 -6.46 8.38 -6.59
CA PRO A 87 -5.65 9.55 -6.94
C PRO A 87 -5.50 10.51 -5.76
N GLY A 88 -4.35 11.19 -5.68
CA GLY A 88 -4.04 12.09 -4.56
C GLY A 88 -2.63 12.66 -4.66
N GLU A 89 -2.07 13.14 -3.55
CA GLU A 89 -0.66 13.53 -3.50
C GLU A 89 0.24 12.28 -3.65
N PRO A 90 1.27 12.30 -4.52
CA PRO A 90 2.18 11.17 -4.67
C PRO A 90 2.76 10.72 -3.33
N HIS A 91 2.76 9.41 -3.10
CA HIS A 91 3.20 8.84 -1.83
C HIS A 91 4.12 7.64 -2.02
N LEU A 92 5.09 7.49 -1.12
CA LEU A 92 6.00 6.36 -1.08
C LEU A 92 5.64 5.45 0.08
N TYR A 93 5.49 4.17 -0.22
CA TYR A 93 5.18 3.13 0.75
C TYR A 93 6.38 2.21 0.92
N ALA A 94 6.69 1.89 2.18
CA ALA A 94 7.70 0.90 2.55
C ALA A 94 7.03 -0.20 3.38
N ILE A 95 7.07 -1.44 2.89
CA ILE A 95 6.45 -2.61 3.52
C ILE A 95 7.52 -3.68 3.74
N ARG A 96 7.50 -4.27 4.93
CA ARG A 96 8.27 -5.47 5.26
C ARG A 96 7.31 -6.59 5.59
N ILE A 97 7.47 -7.72 4.92
CA ILE A 97 6.60 -8.89 5.09
C ILE A 97 7.48 -10.09 5.40
N ARG A 98 7.13 -10.81 6.47
CA ARG A 98 7.83 -12.01 6.92
C ARG A 98 6.91 -13.21 6.78
N PHE A 99 7.47 -14.32 6.35
CA PHE A 99 6.77 -15.60 6.23
C PHE A 99 7.46 -16.65 7.08
N ASP A 100 6.71 -17.19 8.02
CA ASP A 100 7.11 -18.31 8.85
C ASP A 100 6.42 -19.58 8.32
N ALA A 101 7.09 -20.74 8.37
CA ALA A 101 6.47 -21.98 7.95
C ALA A 101 5.30 -22.27 8.91
N PRO A 102 4.16 -22.81 8.41
CA PRO A 102 3.13 -23.28 9.31
C PRO A 102 3.77 -24.31 10.25
N PRO A 103 3.47 -24.28 11.56
CA PRO A 103 4.02 -25.27 12.48
C PRO A 103 3.67 -26.65 11.93
N SER A 104 4.69 -27.50 11.74
CA SER A 104 4.50 -28.86 11.25
C SER A 104 3.53 -29.55 12.20
N ARG A 105 2.27 -29.72 11.77
CA ARG A 105 1.28 -30.46 12.56
C ARG A 105 1.84 -31.88 12.69
N PRO A 106 2.14 -32.38 13.91
CA PRO A 106 2.55 -33.77 14.05
C PRO A 106 1.46 -34.65 13.44
N PRO A 107 1.80 -35.75 12.76
CA PRO A 107 0.80 -36.61 12.13
C PRO A 107 -0.21 -36.98 13.21
N GLU A 108 -1.45 -36.57 13.00
CA GLU A 108 -2.59 -36.94 13.82
C GLU A 108 -2.62 -38.47 13.78
N ARG A 109 -2.05 -39.11 14.81
CA ARG A 109 -2.05 -40.57 14.91
C ARG A 109 -3.50 -40.97 14.77
N MET A 110 -3.80 -41.74 13.73
CA MET A 110 -5.05 -42.48 13.57
C MET A 110 -5.47 -43.00 14.93
N ALA A 111 -6.44 -42.31 15.55
CA ALA A 111 -7.16 -42.82 16.68
C ALA A 111 -8.12 -43.87 16.10
N SER A 112 -7.61 -45.07 15.89
CA SER A 112 -8.45 -46.25 15.74
C SER A 112 -9.24 -46.44 17.03
N ARG A 113 -10.55 -46.22 16.97
CA ARG A 113 -11.53 -46.94 17.77
C ARG A 113 -12.76 -47.21 16.93
#